data_AF-A0A1A8LZG2-F1
#
_entry.id   AF-A0A1A8LZG2-F1
#
_cell.length_a   1.000
_cell.length_b   1.000
_cell.length_c   1.000
_cell.angle_alpha   90.00
_cell.angle_beta   90.00
_cell.angle_gamma   90.00
#
_symmetry.space_group_name_H-M   'P 1'
#
loop_
_entity.id
_entity.type
_entity.pdbx_description
1 polymer ?
#
loop_
_entity_poly.entity_id
_entity_poly.type
_entity_poly.pdbx_seq_one_letter_code
_entity_poly.pdbx_strand_id
1 'polypeptide(L)'
;NVVDIAGLVKGAHAGQGLGNAFLSHISACDGIFHMTRAFEDEDIIHVEGTVDPVRDMEIIHEELRMKDEEMIGPIIDKLEKTAIRGGDKKLKPEYDVMCKIKSWVVDERKNVRFYHDWNDKEIEVLNKYLFLISKPMIYLVNLSEKDYIRRKNKWLVKIKEWVDSHDPGALVIPFSGNLESQLQDMSGDERHKYCTEHKMQSALGKIIKTGYAALQLEYFFTAGPDEVRAWTVRTGTKAPQAAGKIHTDFERGFIMAEVMKFQDFKEEGSENAVKAAGKYRQQGRNYVVEDGDIIFFKFNAPNAPKKK
;
A
#
# COMPACT_ATOMS: atom_id res chain seq x y z
N ASN A 1 0.64 4.98 -8.02
CA ASN A 1 -0.70 5.23 -8.61
C ASN A 1 -1.69 5.35 -7.47
N VAL A 2 -2.63 6.30 -7.57
CA VAL A 2 -3.77 6.44 -6.65
C VAL A 2 -5.02 6.42 -7.52
N VAL A 3 -6.01 5.63 -7.13
CA VAL A 3 -7.27 5.49 -7.86
C VAL A 3 -8.37 6.07 -6.99
N ASP A 4 -9.18 6.96 -7.57
CA ASP A 4 -10.37 7.46 -6.91
C ASP A 4 -11.49 6.41 -7.02
N ILE A 5 -12.11 6.13 -5.88
CA ILE A 5 -13.18 5.15 -5.75
C ILE A 5 -14.36 5.87 -5.12
N ALA A 6 -15.53 5.75 -5.74
CA ALA A 6 -16.76 6.38 -5.27
C ALA A 6 -17.05 6.08 -3.80
N GLY A 7 -17.85 6.89 -3.11
CA GLY A 7 -18.24 6.57 -1.73
C GLY A 7 -19.04 5.27 -1.63
N LEU A 8 -18.78 4.48 -0.59
CA LEU A 8 -19.61 3.33 -0.23
C LEU A 8 -20.70 3.76 0.76
N VAL A 9 -21.88 3.19 0.59
CA VAL A 9 -23.03 3.37 1.48
C VAL A 9 -23.39 2.02 2.11
N LYS A 10 -24.07 2.06 3.26
CA LYS A 10 -24.59 0.85 3.91
C LYS A 10 -25.46 0.04 2.95
N GLY A 11 -25.30 -1.29 2.95
CA GLY A 11 -25.98 -2.23 2.05
C GLY A 11 -25.26 -2.46 0.71
N ALA A 12 -24.03 -1.97 0.54
CA ALA A 12 -23.27 -2.10 -0.70
C ALA A 12 -22.92 -3.55 -1.07
N HIS A 13 -22.63 -4.43 -0.10
CA HIS A 13 -22.38 -5.86 -0.33
C HIS A 13 -23.57 -6.52 -1.05
N ALA A 14 -24.80 -6.16 -0.65
CA ALA A 14 -26.06 -6.63 -1.21
C ALA A 14 -26.46 -5.91 -2.53
N GLY A 15 -25.57 -5.07 -3.08
CA GLY A 15 -25.79 -4.39 -4.36
C GLY A 15 -26.64 -3.11 -4.28
N GLN A 16 -26.82 -2.52 -3.10
CA GLN A 16 -27.49 -1.21 -2.99
C GLN A 16 -26.60 -0.08 -3.52
N GLY A 17 -27.21 0.88 -4.21
CA GLY A 17 -26.52 2.05 -4.75
C GLY A 17 -25.42 1.69 -5.76
N LEU A 18 -24.23 2.30 -5.60
CA LEU A 18 -23.04 2.03 -6.42
C LEU A 18 -22.14 0.91 -5.85
N GLY A 19 -22.65 0.12 -4.88
CA GLY A 19 -21.87 -0.83 -4.10
C GLY A 19 -21.08 -1.88 -4.91
N ASN A 20 -21.68 -2.47 -5.95
CA ASN A 20 -20.99 -3.46 -6.77
C ASN A 20 -19.83 -2.86 -7.59
N ALA A 21 -19.99 -1.64 -8.11
CA ALA A 21 -18.92 -0.96 -8.84
C ALA A 21 -17.78 -0.57 -7.90
N PHE A 22 -18.10 -0.08 -6.70
CA PHE A 22 -17.14 0.21 -5.64
C PHE A 22 -16.26 -1.00 -5.30
N LEU A 23 -16.90 -2.13 -5.02
CA LEU A 23 -16.20 -3.35 -4.60
C LEU A 23 -15.29 -3.87 -5.72
N SER A 24 -15.75 -3.82 -6.97
CA SER A 24 -14.92 -4.20 -8.13
C SER A 24 -13.70 -3.28 -8.31
N HIS A 25 -13.81 -1.98 -8.04
CA HIS A 25 -12.67 -1.06 -8.14
C HIS A 25 -11.67 -1.28 -7.00
N ILE A 26 -12.14 -1.54 -5.76
CA ILE A 26 -11.25 -1.89 -4.65
C ILE A 26 -10.52 -3.21 -4.91
N SER A 27 -11.19 -4.20 -5.49
CA SER A 27 -10.54 -5.48 -5.83
C SER A 27 -9.30 -5.28 -6.71
N ALA A 28 -9.30 -4.26 -7.57
CA ALA A 28 -8.18 -3.93 -8.46
C ALA A 28 -7.04 -3.13 -7.79
N CYS A 29 -7.20 -2.74 -6.52
CA CYS A 29 -6.21 -1.96 -5.77
C CYS A 29 -5.45 -2.84 -4.77
N ASP A 30 -4.19 -2.50 -4.49
CA ASP A 30 -3.35 -3.27 -3.55
C ASP A 30 -3.39 -2.75 -2.10
N GLY A 31 -3.99 -1.59 -1.87
CA GLY A 31 -4.08 -0.94 -0.56
C GLY A 31 -5.17 0.14 -0.56
N ILE A 32 -5.59 0.58 0.62
CA ILE A 32 -6.75 1.46 0.78
C ILE A 32 -6.36 2.70 1.59
N PHE A 33 -6.61 3.88 1.02
CA PHE A 33 -6.73 5.11 1.80
C PHE A 33 -8.18 5.25 2.27
N HIS A 34 -8.43 4.94 3.53
CA HIS A 34 -9.75 5.07 4.13
C HIS A 34 -9.94 6.50 4.60
N MET A 35 -10.59 7.32 3.78
CA MET A 35 -10.89 8.70 4.10
C MET A 35 -12.16 8.82 4.96
N THR A 36 -12.07 9.51 6.08
CA THR A 36 -13.19 9.71 7.01
C THR A 36 -13.43 11.20 7.26
N ARG A 37 -14.69 11.65 7.21
CA ARG A 37 -15.08 13.03 7.47
C ARG A 37 -15.09 13.30 8.98
N ALA A 38 -14.30 14.25 9.46
CA ALA A 38 -14.26 14.64 10.87
C ALA A 38 -14.48 16.16 11.08
N PHE A 39 -15.24 16.79 10.18
CA PHE A 39 -15.66 18.18 10.28
C PHE A 39 -17.17 18.33 10.04
N GLU A 40 -17.76 19.33 10.68
CA GLU A 40 -19.15 19.72 10.50
C GLU A 40 -19.22 20.88 9.52
N ASP A 41 -20.21 20.82 8.62
CA ASP A 41 -20.50 21.85 7.64
C ASP A 41 -21.99 21.74 7.32
N GLU A 42 -22.74 22.82 7.53
CA GLU A 42 -24.20 22.86 7.35
C GLU A 42 -24.60 22.73 5.87
N ASP A 43 -23.70 23.10 4.96
CA ASP A 43 -23.94 23.03 3.51
C ASP A 43 -23.68 21.63 2.93
N ILE A 44 -23.13 20.70 3.74
CA ILE A 44 -22.76 19.35 3.29
C ILE A 44 -23.57 18.28 4.02
N ILE A 45 -24.56 17.72 3.31
CA ILE A 45 -25.40 16.63 3.77
C ILE A 45 -24.56 15.36 4.00
N HIS A 46 -24.75 14.73 5.15
CA HIS A 46 -24.17 13.42 5.45
C HIS A 46 -25.12 12.30 5.03
N VAL A 47 -24.62 11.22 4.43
CA VAL A 47 -25.46 10.09 3.96
C VAL A 47 -26.28 9.49 5.11
N GLU A 48 -25.66 9.30 6.27
CA GLU A 48 -26.31 8.82 7.50
C GLU A 48 -27.00 9.95 8.32
N GLY A 49 -27.19 11.14 7.73
CA GLY A 49 -27.84 12.30 8.34
C GLY A 49 -27.01 13.06 9.38
N THR A 50 -26.07 12.41 10.05
CA THR A 50 -25.17 13.02 11.06
C THR A 50 -23.72 12.63 10.81
N VAL A 51 -22.77 13.51 11.16
CA VAL A 51 -21.33 13.21 11.08
C VAL A 51 -20.94 12.35 12.28
N ASP A 52 -20.60 11.09 12.04
CA ASP A 52 -20.01 10.18 13.03
C ASP A 52 -18.94 9.30 12.34
N PRO A 53 -17.66 9.72 12.37
CA PRO A 53 -16.58 9.01 11.72
C PRO A 53 -16.40 7.57 12.21
N VAL A 54 -16.74 7.28 13.47
CA VAL A 54 -16.56 5.94 14.04
C VAL A 54 -17.58 4.99 13.44
N ARG A 55 -18.86 5.39 13.41
CA ARG A 55 -19.92 4.66 12.73
C ARG A 55 -19.59 4.45 11.25
N ASP A 56 -19.10 5.48 10.58
CA ASP A 56 -18.81 5.40 9.14
C ASP A 56 -17.66 4.40 8.87
N MET A 57 -16.61 4.39 9.69
CA MET A 57 -15.55 3.38 9.61
C MET A 57 -16.07 1.96 9.84
N GLU A 58 -16.96 1.77 10.82
CA GLU A 58 -17.59 0.47 11.11
C GLU A 58 -18.40 -0.03 9.91
N ILE A 59 -19.20 0.84 9.28
CA ILE A 59 -19.98 0.49 8.09
C ILE A 59 -19.04 0.00 6.98
N ILE A 60 -18.00 0.75 6.65
CA ILE A 60 -17.06 0.36 5.58
C ILE A 60 -16.40 -0.99 5.90
N HIS A 61 -15.91 -1.18 7.12
CA HIS A 61 -15.24 -2.42 7.51
C HIS A 61 -16.17 -3.63 7.44
N GLU A 62 -17.41 -3.47 7.91
CA GLU A 62 -18.43 -4.51 7.86
C GLU A 62 -18.77 -4.89 6.42
N GLU A 63 -18.94 -3.91 5.54
CA GLU A 63 -19.29 -4.12 4.14
C GLU A 63 -18.18 -4.83 3.36
N LEU A 64 -16.91 -4.49 3.61
CA LEU A 64 -15.76 -5.20 3.03
C LEU A 64 -15.70 -6.65 3.52
N ARG A 65 -15.95 -6.90 4.81
CA ARG A 65 -15.93 -8.26 5.36
C ARG A 65 -17.07 -9.09 4.81
N MET A 66 -18.30 -8.58 4.84
CA MET A 66 -19.48 -9.24 4.26
C MET A 66 -19.25 -9.60 2.79
N LYS A 67 -18.56 -8.75 2.02
CA LYS A 67 -18.25 -9.08 0.63
C LYS A 67 -17.29 -10.26 0.49
N ASP A 68 -16.25 -10.32 1.33
CA ASP A 68 -15.35 -11.47 1.34
C ASP A 68 -16.07 -12.75 1.85
N GLU A 69 -16.94 -12.64 2.85
CA GLU A 69 -17.77 -13.76 3.35
C GLU A 69 -18.63 -14.37 2.23
N GLU A 70 -19.27 -13.55 1.38
CA GLU A 70 -20.03 -14.00 0.21
C GLU A 70 -19.18 -14.81 -0.78
N MET A 71 -17.89 -14.48 -0.93
CA MET A 71 -16.98 -15.19 -1.83
C MET A 71 -16.46 -16.50 -1.23
N ILE A 72 -16.22 -16.54 0.08
CA ILE A 72 -15.60 -17.68 0.77
C ILE A 72 -16.45 -18.96 0.63
N GLY A 73 -17.76 -18.88 0.81
CA GLY A 73 -18.66 -20.04 0.76
C GLY A 73 -18.61 -20.81 -0.57
N PRO A 74 -18.90 -20.16 -1.71
CA PRO A 74 -18.82 -20.79 -3.03
C PRO A 74 -17.45 -21.37 -3.38
N ILE A 75 -16.36 -20.74 -2.92
CA ILE A 75 -14.99 -21.24 -3.10
C ILE A 75 -14.82 -22.57 -2.36
N ILE A 76 -15.22 -22.64 -1.08
CA ILE A 76 -15.13 -23.85 -0.27
C ILE A 76 -15.99 -24.96 -0.86
N ASP A 77 -17.21 -24.68 -1.28
CA ASP A 77 -18.11 -25.69 -1.87
C ASP A 77 -17.51 -26.31 -3.14
N LYS A 78 -16.85 -25.50 -3.97
CA LYS A 78 -16.15 -25.98 -5.16
C LYS A 78 -14.96 -26.86 -4.79
N LEU A 79 -14.14 -26.42 -3.84
CA LEU A 79 -12.97 -27.17 -3.35
C LEU A 79 -13.39 -28.47 -2.64
N GLU A 80 -14.49 -28.48 -1.90
CA GLU A 80 -15.01 -29.68 -1.23
C GLU A 80 -15.38 -30.75 -2.27
N LYS A 81 -16.09 -30.33 -3.33
CA LYS A 81 -16.50 -31.24 -4.41
C LYS A 81 -15.30 -31.86 -5.12
N THR A 82 -14.26 -31.08 -5.41
CA THR A 82 -13.10 -31.57 -6.19
C THR A 82 -12.06 -32.25 -5.31
N ALA A 83 -11.68 -31.67 -4.17
CA ALA A 83 -10.62 -32.16 -3.30
C ALA A 83 -11.09 -33.32 -2.41
N ILE A 84 -12.26 -33.19 -1.78
CA ILE A 84 -12.75 -34.18 -0.81
C ILE A 84 -13.54 -35.28 -1.51
N ARG A 85 -14.60 -34.89 -2.24
CA ARG A 85 -15.49 -35.87 -2.88
C ARG A 85 -14.88 -36.45 -4.17
N GLY A 86 -14.18 -35.63 -4.94
CA GLY A 86 -13.48 -36.03 -6.16
C GLY A 86 -12.10 -36.67 -5.93
N GLY A 87 -11.56 -36.57 -4.71
CA GLY A 87 -10.31 -37.24 -4.31
C GLY A 87 -9.02 -36.58 -4.82
N ASP A 88 -9.07 -35.33 -5.30
CA ASP A 88 -7.84 -34.62 -5.71
C ASP A 88 -7.02 -34.14 -4.51
N LYS A 89 -6.03 -34.96 -4.14
CA LYS A 89 -5.12 -34.69 -3.02
C LYS A 89 -4.30 -33.41 -3.18
N LYS A 90 -4.14 -32.87 -4.40
CA LYS A 90 -3.39 -31.62 -4.62
C LYS A 90 -4.15 -30.39 -4.13
N LEU A 91 -5.48 -30.43 -4.15
CA LEU A 91 -6.35 -29.33 -3.72
C LEU A 91 -6.72 -29.40 -2.23
N LYS A 92 -6.43 -30.53 -1.57
CA LYS A 92 -6.73 -30.73 -0.15
C LYS A 92 -6.09 -29.65 0.75
N PRO A 93 -4.80 -29.29 0.60
CA PRO A 93 -4.22 -28.22 1.40
C PRO A 93 -4.94 -26.88 1.22
N GLU A 94 -5.31 -26.54 -0.02
CA GLU A 94 -6.03 -25.30 -0.31
C GLU A 94 -7.43 -25.28 0.31
N TYR A 95 -8.14 -26.41 0.26
CA TYR A 95 -9.41 -26.59 0.96
C TYR A 95 -9.28 -26.39 2.48
N ASP A 96 -8.27 -27.01 3.10
CA ASP A 96 -8.05 -26.92 4.55
C ASP A 96 -7.77 -25.48 4.99
N VAL A 97 -6.97 -24.74 4.21
CA VAL A 97 -6.71 -23.32 4.45
C VAL A 97 -7.98 -22.48 4.28
N MET A 98 -8.78 -22.74 3.26
CA MET A 98 -10.05 -22.03 3.08
C MET A 98 -11.05 -22.31 4.19
N CYS A 99 -11.10 -23.52 4.73
CA CYS A 99 -11.89 -23.82 5.93
C CYS A 99 -11.39 -23.04 7.16
N LYS A 100 -10.07 -22.93 7.36
CA LYS A 100 -9.47 -22.09 8.41
C LYS A 100 -9.85 -20.62 8.23
N ILE A 101 -9.78 -20.09 7.00
CA ILE A 101 -10.19 -18.72 6.67
C ILE A 101 -11.68 -18.51 6.98
N LYS A 102 -12.56 -19.44 6.61
CA LYS A 102 -13.99 -19.35 6.94
C LYS A 102 -14.21 -19.24 8.44
N SER A 103 -13.54 -20.08 9.23
CA SER A 103 -13.68 -20.03 10.70
C SER A 103 -13.27 -18.67 11.26
N TRP A 104 -12.17 -18.09 10.79
CA TRP A 104 -11.71 -16.78 11.23
C TRP A 104 -12.59 -15.61 10.75
N VAL A 105 -12.94 -15.62 9.46
CA VAL A 105 -13.61 -14.47 8.82
C VAL A 105 -15.11 -14.49 9.05
N VAL A 106 -15.74 -15.66 8.96
CA VAL A 106 -17.20 -15.81 9.06
C VAL A 106 -17.61 -16.07 10.51
N ASP A 107 -17.02 -17.08 11.17
CA ASP A 107 -17.48 -17.49 12.50
C ASP A 107 -17.00 -16.53 13.59
N GLU A 108 -15.73 -16.09 13.52
CA GLU A 108 -15.16 -15.12 14.47
C GLU A 108 -15.33 -13.66 14.05
N ARG A 109 -15.76 -13.38 12.81
CA ARG A 109 -15.96 -12.03 12.25
C ARG A 109 -14.71 -11.15 12.26
N LYS A 110 -13.54 -11.74 12.01
CA LYS A 110 -12.24 -11.04 12.02
C LYS A 110 -11.62 -10.92 10.64
N ASN A 111 -10.89 -9.84 10.40
CA ASN A 111 -10.21 -9.64 9.13
C ASN A 111 -9.00 -10.57 8.99
N VAL A 112 -8.78 -11.08 7.77
CA VAL A 112 -7.75 -12.08 7.49
C VAL A 112 -6.32 -11.59 7.80
N ARG A 113 -6.07 -10.28 7.65
CA ARG A 113 -4.78 -9.65 7.94
C ARG A 113 -4.40 -9.59 9.43
N PHE A 114 -5.35 -9.84 10.34
CA PHE A 114 -5.09 -9.84 11.80
C PHE A 114 -4.80 -11.22 12.37
N TYR A 115 -4.84 -12.26 11.55
CA TYR A 115 -4.41 -13.58 11.98
C TYR A 115 -2.89 -13.67 11.83
N HIS A 116 -2.18 -13.76 12.95
CA HIS A 116 -0.71 -13.68 12.96
C HIS A 116 0.00 -15.01 12.66
N ASP A 117 -0.72 -16.12 12.71
CA ASP A 117 -0.15 -17.48 12.60
C ASP A 117 -0.32 -18.09 11.19
N TRP A 118 -0.34 -17.25 10.14
CA TRP A 118 -0.28 -17.75 8.77
C TRP A 118 1.14 -18.21 8.44
N ASN A 119 1.30 -19.43 7.94
CA ASN A 119 2.57 -19.86 7.37
C ASN A 119 2.68 -19.52 5.86
N ASP A 120 3.89 -19.59 5.30
CA ASP A 120 4.17 -19.22 3.91
C ASP A 120 3.24 -19.89 2.88
N LYS A 121 2.90 -21.17 3.07
CA LYS A 121 2.00 -21.89 2.16
C LYS A 121 0.56 -21.43 2.27
N GLU A 122 0.12 -21.04 3.46
CA GLU A 122 -1.20 -20.47 3.68
C GLU A 122 -1.30 -19.06 3.07
N ILE A 123 -0.23 -18.27 3.17
CA ILE A 123 -0.12 -16.96 2.51
C ILE A 123 -0.20 -17.11 0.99
N GLU A 124 0.46 -18.11 0.41
CA GLU A 124 0.33 -18.41 -1.03
C GLU A 124 -1.11 -18.71 -1.44
N VAL A 125 -1.89 -19.40 -0.60
CA VAL A 125 -3.32 -19.63 -0.84
C VAL A 125 -4.12 -18.34 -0.74
N LEU A 126 -3.90 -17.54 0.30
CA LEU A 126 -4.56 -16.24 0.49
C LEU A 126 -4.37 -15.31 -0.71
N ASN A 127 -3.14 -15.24 -1.23
CA ASN A 127 -2.77 -14.40 -2.36
C ASN A 127 -3.46 -14.80 -3.68
N LYS A 128 -4.01 -16.02 -3.79
CA LYS A 128 -4.81 -16.41 -4.97
C LYS A 128 -6.19 -15.73 -4.99
N TYR A 129 -6.74 -15.42 -3.82
CA TYR A 129 -8.12 -14.95 -3.67
C TYR A 129 -8.24 -13.43 -3.52
N LEU A 130 -7.16 -12.76 -3.10
CA LEU A 130 -7.06 -11.29 -3.07
C LEU A 130 -8.22 -10.62 -2.28
N PHE A 131 -8.59 -11.20 -1.13
CA PHE A 131 -9.66 -10.71 -0.26
C PHE A 131 -9.51 -9.21 0.04
N LEU A 132 -10.63 -8.49 0.09
CA LEU A 132 -10.65 -7.05 0.37
C LEU A 132 -10.07 -6.74 1.76
N ILE A 133 -10.42 -7.55 2.76
CA ILE A 133 -9.97 -7.40 4.15
C ILE A 133 -8.50 -7.80 4.38
N SER A 134 -7.80 -8.27 3.34
CA SER A 134 -6.36 -8.52 3.38
C SER A 134 -5.53 -7.26 3.10
N LYS A 135 -6.12 -6.26 2.45
CA LYS A 135 -5.41 -5.09 1.96
C LYS A 135 -4.97 -4.19 3.14
N PRO A 136 -3.75 -3.61 3.12
CA PRO A 136 -3.35 -2.61 4.10
C PRO A 136 -4.25 -1.37 3.99
N MET A 137 -4.58 -0.76 5.14
CA MET A 137 -5.39 0.45 5.22
C MET A 137 -4.61 1.58 5.90
N ILE A 138 -4.80 2.80 5.39
CA ILE A 138 -4.32 4.04 6.00
C ILE A 138 -5.52 4.96 6.18
N TYR A 139 -5.76 5.40 7.41
CA TYR A 139 -6.90 6.24 7.76
C TYR A 139 -6.55 7.71 7.55
N LEU A 140 -7.25 8.36 6.62
CA LEU A 140 -7.10 9.78 6.34
C LEU A 140 -8.26 10.54 7.00
N VAL A 141 -7.98 11.21 8.12
CA VAL A 141 -9.00 11.93 8.88
C VAL A 141 -9.09 13.35 8.34
N ASN A 142 -10.13 13.62 7.55
CA ASN A 142 -10.34 14.92 6.93
C ASN A 142 -10.95 15.89 7.94
N LEU A 143 -10.20 16.94 8.26
CA LEU A 143 -10.54 17.99 9.22
C LEU A 143 -10.84 19.32 8.53
N SER A 144 -11.49 20.22 9.27
CA SER A 144 -11.49 21.64 8.89
C SER A 144 -10.08 22.21 8.97
N GLU A 145 -9.78 23.23 8.16
CA GLU A 145 -8.50 23.94 8.16
C GLU A 145 -8.14 24.42 9.58
N LYS A 146 -9.12 25.00 10.28
CA LYS A 146 -8.97 25.48 11.66
C LYS A 146 -8.54 24.38 12.64
N ASP A 147 -9.17 23.21 12.57
CA ASP A 147 -8.85 22.10 13.46
C ASP A 147 -7.50 21.44 13.11
N TYR A 148 -7.15 21.40 11.83
CA TYR A 148 -5.85 20.92 11.38
C TYR A 148 -4.72 21.83 11.88
N ILE A 149 -4.82 23.15 11.68
CA ILE A 149 -3.82 24.13 12.13
C ILE A 149 -3.66 24.10 13.66
N ARG A 150 -4.77 24.04 14.40
CA ARG A 150 -4.75 23.98 15.87
C ARG A 150 -4.37 22.60 16.41
N ARG A 151 -4.34 21.56 15.56
CA ARG A 151 -4.05 20.16 15.92
C ARG A 151 -5.01 19.60 16.99
N LYS A 152 -6.29 20.00 16.92
CA LYS A 152 -7.31 19.59 17.90
C LYS A 152 -8.67 19.47 17.23
N ASN A 153 -9.31 18.32 17.40
CA ASN A 153 -10.65 18.02 16.91
C ASN A 153 -11.32 16.99 17.84
N LYS A 154 -12.66 17.05 17.96
CA LYS A 154 -13.44 16.21 18.89
C LYS A 154 -13.43 14.71 18.54
N TRP A 155 -13.14 14.35 17.30
CA TRP A 155 -13.18 12.98 16.79
C TRP A 155 -11.83 12.27 16.81
N LEU A 156 -10.71 13.00 16.81
CA LEU A 156 -9.37 12.41 16.66
C LEU A 156 -9.07 11.31 17.68
N VAL A 157 -9.42 11.53 18.95
CA VAL A 157 -9.20 10.55 20.03
C VAL A 157 -10.05 9.29 19.79
N LYS A 158 -11.34 9.46 19.50
CA LYS A 158 -12.26 8.35 19.25
C LYS A 158 -11.86 7.53 18.03
N ILE A 159 -11.43 8.19 16.95
CA ILE A 159 -10.94 7.51 15.74
C ILE A 159 -9.67 6.72 16.07
N LYS A 160 -8.73 7.32 16.80
CA LYS A 160 -7.48 6.64 17.17
C LYS A 160 -7.74 5.42 18.05
N GLU A 161 -8.58 5.54 19.06
CA GLU A 161 -8.99 4.43 19.92
C GLU A 161 -9.65 3.30 19.12
N TRP A 162 -10.57 3.65 18.20
CA TRP A 162 -11.23 2.66 17.36
C TRP A 162 -10.26 1.95 16.42
N VAL A 163 -9.34 2.68 15.78
CA VAL A 163 -8.32 2.10 14.90
C VAL A 163 -7.38 1.19 15.70
N ASP A 164 -6.96 1.59 16.90
CA ASP A 164 -6.08 0.77 17.72
C ASP A 164 -6.73 -0.56 18.15
N SER A 165 -8.05 -0.58 18.35
CA SER A 165 -8.77 -1.80 18.72
C SER A 165 -9.18 -2.67 17.53
N HIS A 166 -9.46 -2.09 16.36
CA HIS A 166 -10.02 -2.81 15.21
C HIS A 166 -9.04 -2.99 14.03
N ASP A 167 -7.98 -2.19 13.98
CA ASP A 167 -6.91 -2.25 12.97
C ASP A 167 -5.53 -1.94 13.58
N PRO A 168 -5.07 -2.79 14.52
CA PRO A 168 -3.87 -2.52 15.29
C PRO A 168 -2.65 -2.34 14.37
N GLY A 169 -1.94 -1.23 14.55
CA GLY A 169 -0.77 -0.87 13.75
C GLY A 169 -1.06 -0.06 12.50
N ALA A 170 -2.33 0.17 12.14
CA ALA A 170 -2.68 1.05 11.04
C ALA A 170 -2.37 2.52 11.36
N LEU A 171 -2.05 3.26 10.30
CA LEU A 171 -1.65 4.65 10.40
C LEU A 171 -2.86 5.57 10.27
N VAL A 172 -2.98 6.49 11.22
CA VAL A 172 -3.98 7.57 11.20
C VAL A 172 -3.28 8.87 10.87
N ILE A 173 -3.68 9.50 9.76
CA ILE A 173 -3.12 10.76 9.28
C ILE A 173 -4.23 11.82 9.25
N PRO A 174 -4.23 12.76 10.21
CA PRO A 174 -5.06 13.95 10.11
C PRO A 174 -4.58 14.81 8.94
N PHE A 175 -5.51 15.31 8.14
CA PHE A 175 -5.25 16.28 7.08
C PHE A 175 -6.47 17.17 6.89
N SER A 176 -6.35 18.24 6.10
CA SER A 176 -7.51 19.03 5.69
C SER A 176 -7.54 19.13 4.17
N GLY A 177 -8.51 18.47 3.53
CA GLY A 177 -8.62 18.46 2.07
C GLY A 177 -8.80 19.85 1.48
N ASN A 178 -9.57 20.72 2.16
CA ASN A 178 -9.76 22.11 1.74
C ASN A 178 -8.41 22.87 1.77
N LEU A 179 -7.68 22.77 2.88
CA LEU A 179 -6.36 23.41 2.99
C LEU A 179 -5.38 22.86 1.95
N GLU A 180 -5.31 21.54 1.75
CA GLU A 180 -4.41 20.97 0.73
C GLU A 180 -4.73 21.46 -0.68
N SER A 181 -6.02 21.62 -1.01
CA SER A 181 -6.44 22.19 -2.29
C SER A 181 -5.96 23.65 -2.43
N GLN A 182 -6.16 24.47 -1.40
CA GLN A 182 -5.69 25.87 -1.41
C GLN A 182 -4.15 25.94 -1.56
N LEU A 183 -3.41 25.08 -0.85
CA LEU A 183 -1.94 25.04 -0.93
C LEU A 183 -1.44 24.58 -2.30
N GLN A 184 -2.23 23.82 -3.06
CA GLN A 184 -1.90 23.42 -4.43
C GLN A 184 -2.02 24.57 -5.43
N ASP A 185 -2.96 25.49 -5.21
CA ASP A 185 -3.18 26.66 -6.07
C ASP A 185 -2.17 27.79 -5.82
N MET A 186 -1.46 27.74 -4.69
CA MET A 186 -0.43 28.72 -4.32
C MET A 186 0.89 28.50 -5.05
N SER A 187 1.64 29.59 -5.27
CA SER A 187 3.04 29.50 -5.72
C SER A 187 3.95 28.88 -4.65
N GLY A 188 5.16 28.43 -5.03
CA GLY A 188 6.10 27.80 -4.09
C GLY A 188 6.48 28.69 -2.89
N ASP A 189 6.73 29.98 -3.14
CA ASP A 189 7.11 30.96 -2.12
C ASP A 189 5.93 31.32 -1.22
N GLU A 190 4.75 31.52 -1.82
CA GLU A 190 3.51 31.80 -1.10
C GLU A 190 3.13 30.65 -0.17
N ARG A 191 3.17 29.43 -0.68
CA ARG A 191 2.92 28.21 0.10
C ARG A 191 3.93 28.10 1.25
N HIS A 192 5.21 28.35 1.00
CA HIS A 192 6.24 28.30 2.04
C HIS A 192 6.00 29.33 3.15
N LYS A 193 5.64 30.56 2.76
CA LYS A 193 5.29 31.64 3.69
C LYS A 193 4.06 31.28 4.53
N TYR A 194 2.97 30.84 3.90
CA TYR A 194 1.75 30.41 4.59
C TYR A 194 2.04 29.29 5.60
N CYS A 195 2.76 28.24 5.17
CA CYS A 195 3.13 27.12 6.05
C CYS A 195 3.94 27.58 7.28
N THR A 196 4.86 28.53 7.07
CA THR A 196 5.72 29.06 8.13
C THR A 196 4.93 29.91 9.12
N GLU A 197 4.07 30.81 8.63
CA GLU A 197 3.23 31.68 9.46
C GLU A 197 2.26 30.88 10.33
N HIS A 198 1.65 29.83 9.77
CA HIS A 198 0.70 28.97 10.46
C HIS A 198 1.34 27.78 11.20
N LYS A 199 2.67 27.64 11.18
CA LYS A 199 3.43 26.55 11.83
C LYS A 199 2.92 25.14 11.46
N MET A 200 2.62 24.98 10.19
CA MET A 200 2.04 23.77 9.61
C MET A 200 2.85 23.31 8.41
N GLN A 201 2.61 22.07 7.97
CA GLN A 201 3.15 21.52 6.72
C GLN A 201 2.03 20.78 5.98
N SER A 202 2.11 20.72 4.65
CA SER A 202 1.21 19.90 3.84
C SER A 202 1.35 18.43 4.26
N ALA A 203 0.22 17.78 4.46
CA ALA A 203 0.11 16.35 4.76
C ALA A 203 0.27 15.49 3.50
N LEU A 204 0.08 16.01 2.30
CA LEU A 204 0.12 15.23 1.04
C LEU A 204 1.43 14.45 0.88
N GLY A 205 2.56 15.09 1.16
CA GLY A 205 3.87 14.44 1.08
C GLY A 205 3.99 13.26 2.05
N LYS A 206 3.40 13.35 3.24
CA LYS A 206 3.34 12.26 4.22
C LYS A 206 2.39 11.16 3.75
N ILE A 207 1.19 11.51 3.28
CA ILE A 207 0.18 10.56 2.76
C ILE A 207 0.77 9.70 1.65
N ILE A 208 1.40 10.31 0.65
CA ILE A 208 2.00 9.59 -0.49
C ILE A 208 3.09 8.63 -0.04
N LYS A 209 4.02 9.10 0.80
CA LYS A 209 5.12 8.27 1.32
C LYS A 209 4.60 7.10 2.16
N THR A 210 3.60 7.36 2.99
CA THR A 210 2.98 6.32 3.82
C THR A 210 2.26 5.28 2.96
N GLY A 211 1.51 5.71 1.93
CA GLY A 211 0.88 4.79 0.96
C GLY A 211 1.90 3.92 0.23
N TYR A 212 3.00 4.53 -0.23
CA TYR A 212 4.08 3.82 -0.90
C TYR A 212 4.70 2.74 0.00
N ALA A 213 5.00 3.08 1.26
CA ALA A 213 5.54 2.14 2.24
C ALA A 213 4.54 1.03 2.62
N ALA A 214 3.24 1.35 2.75
CA ALA A 214 2.21 0.37 3.05
C ALA A 214 2.04 -0.70 1.96
N LEU A 215 2.36 -0.36 0.71
CA LEU A 215 2.41 -1.30 -0.41
C LEU A 215 3.71 -2.14 -0.45
N GLN A 216 4.57 -2.01 0.58
CA GLN A 216 5.89 -2.63 0.65
C GLN A 216 6.74 -2.30 -0.58
N LEU A 217 6.67 -1.05 -1.01
CA LEU A 217 7.49 -0.53 -2.10
C LEU A 217 8.66 0.24 -1.51
N GLU A 218 9.80 0.09 -2.16
CA GLU A 218 11.03 0.84 -1.95
C GLU A 218 11.57 1.29 -3.31
N TYR A 219 12.66 2.04 -3.33
CA TYR A 219 13.29 2.43 -4.59
C TYR A 219 14.80 2.39 -4.49
N PHE A 220 15.43 2.08 -5.62
CA PHE A 220 16.85 2.33 -5.83
C PHE A 220 17.02 3.42 -6.88
N PHE A 221 18.22 4.00 -6.95
CA PHE A 221 18.56 5.05 -7.89
C PHE A 221 19.55 4.56 -8.93
N THR A 222 19.37 5.02 -10.16
CA THR A 222 20.46 5.13 -11.13
C THR A 222 20.87 6.60 -11.19
N ALA A 223 22.15 6.90 -11.08
CA ALA A 223 22.67 8.26 -11.10
C ALA A 223 23.86 8.37 -12.06
N GLY A 224 23.76 9.29 -13.01
CA GLY A 224 24.83 9.64 -13.93
C GLY A 224 24.68 11.08 -14.43
N PRO A 225 25.59 11.55 -15.29
CA PRO A 225 25.55 12.91 -15.83
C PRO A 225 24.26 13.21 -16.61
N ASP A 226 23.72 12.20 -17.29
CA ASP A 226 22.55 12.34 -18.16
C ASP A 226 21.22 12.26 -17.40
N GLU A 227 21.12 11.35 -16.42
CA GLU A 227 19.88 11.07 -15.71
C GLU A 227 20.16 10.67 -14.25
N VAL A 228 19.31 11.18 -13.36
CA VAL A 228 19.12 10.64 -12.01
C VAL A 228 17.68 10.17 -11.90
N ARG A 229 17.48 8.89 -11.65
CA ARG A 229 16.15 8.27 -11.66
C ARG A 229 15.95 7.31 -10.51
N ALA A 230 14.77 7.39 -9.89
CA ALA A 230 14.29 6.43 -8.91
C ALA A 230 13.52 5.29 -9.60
N TRP A 231 13.79 4.07 -9.20
CA TRP A 231 13.18 2.85 -9.73
C TRP A 231 12.44 2.11 -8.62
N THR A 232 11.11 2.03 -8.72
CA THR A 232 10.26 1.35 -7.76
C THR A 232 10.41 -0.18 -7.84
N VAL A 233 10.66 -0.81 -6.70
CA VAL A 233 10.68 -2.25 -6.51
C VAL A 233 9.90 -2.62 -5.24
N ARG A 234 9.54 -3.89 -5.08
CA ARG A 234 8.98 -4.38 -3.81
C ARG A 234 10.12 -4.67 -2.83
N THR A 235 9.90 -4.45 -1.55
CA THR A 235 10.85 -4.85 -0.50
C THR A 235 11.20 -6.33 -0.63
N GLY A 236 12.50 -6.65 -0.57
CA GLY A 236 13.00 -8.01 -0.78
C GLY A 236 13.33 -8.36 -2.23
N THR A 237 13.18 -7.42 -3.17
CA THR A 237 13.56 -7.63 -4.58
C THR A 237 15.06 -7.86 -4.70
N LYS A 238 15.46 -8.91 -5.42
CA LYS A 238 16.88 -9.21 -5.66
C LYS A 238 17.47 -8.36 -6.77
N ALA A 239 18.79 -8.14 -6.75
CA ALA A 239 19.50 -7.32 -7.73
C ALA A 239 19.16 -7.63 -9.21
N PRO A 240 19.08 -8.90 -9.67
CA PRO A 240 18.70 -9.19 -11.06
C PRO A 240 17.29 -8.72 -11.41
N GLN A 241 16.34 -8.91 -10.50
CA GLN A 241 14.93 -8.51 -10.69
C GLN A 241 14.78 -6.99 -10.69
N ALA A 242 15.55 -6.30 -9.84
CA ALA A 242 15.63 -4.84 -9.83
C ALA A 242 16.20 -4.32 -11.15
N ALA A 243 17.24 -4.95 -11.69
CA ALA A 243 17.79 -4.62 -13.01
C ALA A 243 16.74 -4.82 -14.13
N GLY A 244 15.92 -5.86 -14.02
CA GLY A 244 14.79 -6.15 -14.93
C GLY A 244 13.75 -5.03 -15.00
N LYS A 245 13.62 -4.19 -13.95
CA LYS A 245 12.74 -3.00 -13.98
C LYS A 245 13.24 -1.90 -14.91
N ILE A 246 14.54 -1.83 -15.15
CA ILE A 246 15.13 -0.92 -16.13
C ILE A 246 14.92 -1.49 -17.54
N HIS A 247 15.33 -2.74 -17.74
CA HIS A 247 15.17 -3.44 -18.99
C HIS A 247 15.23 -4.96 -18.78
N THR A 248 14.39 -5.72 -19.50
CA THR A 248 14.32 -7.19 -19.34
C THR A 248 15.63 -7.90 -19.68
N ASP A 249 16.44 -7.34 -20.59
CA ASP A 249 17.77 -7.88 -20.91
C ASP A 249 18.77 -7.74 -19.77
N PHE A 250 18.63 -6.76 -18.88
CA PHE A 250 19.54 -6.60 -17.75
C PHE A 250 19.36 -7.75 -16.75
N GLU A 251 18.11 -8.20 -16.54
CA GLU A 251 17.82 -9.35 -15.69
C GLU A 251 18.36 -10.65 -16.30
N ARG A 252 18.12 -10.88 -17.59
CA ARG A 252 18.59 -12.08 -18.31
C ARG A 252 20.12 -12.14 -18.40
N GLY A 253 20.75 -11.00 -18.70
CA GLY A 253 22.18 -10.85 -18.88
C GLY A 253 22.92 -10.52 -17.58
N PHE A 254 22.27 -10.51 -16.42
CA PHE A 254 22.83 -10.02 -15.16
C PHE A 254 24.16 -10.69 -14.81
N ILE A 255 25.19 -9.87 -14.59
CA ILE A 255 26.50 -10.27 -14.11
C ILE A 255 26.63 -9.90 -12.63
N MET A 256 26.53 -8.61 -12.32
CA MET A 256 26.65 -8.06 -10.97
C MET A 256 26.01 -6.67 -10.88
N ALA A 257 25.78 -6.21 -9.66
CA ALA A 257 25.38 -4.85 -9.34
C ALA A 257 26.51 -4.16 -8.59
N GLU A 258 26.96 -3.02 -9.08
CA GLU A 258 27.82 -2.10 -8.32
C GLU A 258 26.91 -1.19 -7.49
N VAL A 259 26.99 -1.31 -6.16
CA VAL A 259 26.06 -0.68 -5.22
C VAL A 259 26.81 0.25 -4.29
N MET A 260 26.29 1.46 -4.13
CA MET A 260 26.63 2.37 -3.04
C MET A 260 25.37 2.79 -2.30
N LYS A 261 25.44 2.86 -0.98
CA LYS A 261 24.30 3.35 -0.17
C LYS A 261 24.15 4.85 -0.37
N PHE A 262 22.92 5.36 -0.43
CA PHE A 262 22.67 6.80 -0.48
C PHE A 262 23.36 7.55 0.67
N GLN A 263 23.33 6.98 1.87
CA GLN A 263 23.95 7.59 3.04
C GLN A 263 25.48 7.73 2.88
N ASP A 264 26.14 6.68 2.38
CA ASP A 264 27.57 6.72 2.07
C ASP A 264 27.88 7.76 0.99
N PHE A 265 27.10 7.81 -0.09
CA PHE A 265 27.27 8.82 -1.13
C PHE A 265 27.12 10.26 -0.60
N LYS A 266 26.13 10.47 0.27
CA LYS A 266 25.87 11.77 0.89
C LYS A 266 26.99 12.21 1.84
N GLU A 267 27.57 11.27 2.60
CA GLU A 267 28.67 11.54 3.54
C GLU A 267 29.99 11.81 2.83
N GLU A 268 30.34 11.00 1.84
CA GLU A 268 31.63 11.10 1.13
C GLU A 268 31.61 12.17 0.01
N GLY A 269 30.42 12.60 -0.42
CA GLY A 269 30.21 13.71 -1.35
C GLY A 269 30.43 13.41 -2.84
N SER A 270 31.06 12.27 -3.18
CA SER A 270 31.20 11.83 -4.59
C SER A 270 31.40 10.32 -4.71
N GLU A 271 31.07 9.75 -5.88
CA GLU A 271 31.28 8.33 -6.17
C GLU A 271 32.76 7.91 -6.01
N ASN A 272 33.70 8.76 -6.43
CA ASN A 272 35.12 8.49 -6.27
C ASN A 272 35.54 8.42 -4.80
N ALA A 273 34.99 9.30 -3.95
CA ALA A 273 35.24 9.27 -2.52
C ALA A 273 34.65 8.02 -1.86
N VAL A 274 33.43 7.61 -2.25
CA VAL A 274 32.82 6.34 -1.80
C VAL A 274 33.68 5.13 -2.19
N LYS A 275 34.22 5.11 -3.41
CA LYS A 275 35.16 4.07 -3.87
C LYS A 275 36.45 4.06 -3.04
N ALA A 276 37.04 5.23 -2.81
CA ALA A 276 38.26 5.37 -2.00
C ALA A 276 38.05 4.92 -0.54
N ALA A 277 36.84 5.13 0.00
CA ALA A 277 36.43 4.69 1.33
C ALA A 277 36.08 3.18 1.40
N GLY A 278 36.13 2.43 0.28
CA GLY A 278 35.79 1.01 0.24
C GLY A 278 34.30 0.71 0.42
N LYS A 279 33.44 1.72 0.27
CA LYS A 279 31.97 1.62 0.44
C LYS A 279 31.22 1.32 -0.87
N TYR A 280 31.94 1.24 -1.98
CA TYR A 280 31.41 0.86 -3.29
C TYR A 280 31.52 -0.66 -3.49
N ARG A 281 30.39 -1.38 -3.41
CA ARG A 281 30.36 -2.84 -3.30
C ARG A 281 29.90 -3.50 -4.58
N GLN A 282 30.56 -4.59 -4.96
CA GLN A 282 30.06 -5.47 -6.02
C GLN A 282 29.18 -6.55 -5.41
N GLN A 283 27.95 -6.64 -5.90
CA GLN A 283 26.90 -7.50 -5.38
C GLN A 283 26.45 -8.52 -6.43
N GLY A 284 26.30 -9.76 -5.97
CA GLY A 284 25.88 -10.88 -6.80
C GLY A 284 24.35 -11.02 -6.89
N ARG A 285 23.91 -12.12 -7.50
CA ARG A 285 22.49 -12.42 -7.77
C ARG A 285 21.60 -12.54 -6.51
N ASN A 286 22.19 -12.85 -5.36
CA ASN A 286 21.47 -13.04 -4.10
C ASN A 286 21.35 -11.76 -3.28
N TYR A 287 21.96 -10.65 -3.72
CA TYR A 287 21.81 -9.38 -3.03
C TYR A 287 20.37 -8.91 -3.10
N VAL A 288 19.82 -8.60 -1.93
CA VAL A 288 18.52 -7.95 -1.78
C VAL A 288 18.77 -6.46 -1.85
N VAL A 289 18.11 -5.78 -2.79
CA VAL A 289 18.21 -4.32 -2.92
C VAL A 289 17.66 -3.69 -1.65
N GLU A 290 18.30 -2.63 -1.19
CA GLU A 290 17.83 -1.85 -0.05
C GLU A 290 17.35 -0.47 -0.51
N ASP A 291 16.44 0.12 0.26
CA ASP A 291 15.88 1.45 -0.03
C ASP A 291 16.99 2.51 -0.13
N GLY A 292 16.95 3.27 -1.22
CA GLY A 292 17.92 4.31 -1.53
C GLY A 292 19.27 3.81 -2.06
N ASP A 293 19.46 2.52 -2.33
CA ASP A 293 20.66 2.04 -3.02
C ASP A 293 20.87 2.81 -4.32
N ILE A 294 22.10 3.24 -4.60
CA ILE A 294 22.50 3.79 -5.91
C ILE A 294 23.25 2.67 -6.64
N ILE A 295 22.70 2.23 -7.77
CA ILE A 295 23.10 0.98 -8.41
C ILE A 295 23.52 1.22 -9.86
N PHE A 296 24.66 0.64 -10.22
CA PHE A 296 25.10 0.46 -11.60
C PHE A 296 25.13 -1.03 -11.96
N PHE A 297 24.29 -1.47 -12.89
CA PHE A 297 24.21 -2.89 -13.27
C PHE A 297 25.21 -3.24 -14.38
N LYS A 298 25.96 -4.32 -14.20
CA LYS A 298 26.75 -4.96 -15.26
C LYS A 298 25.95 -6.13 -15.83
N PHE A 299 25.78 -6.15 -17.14
CA PHE A 299 25.07 -7.20 -17.84
C PHE A 299 25.76 -7.52 -19.17
N ASN A 300 25.59 -8.75 -19.65
CA ASN A 300 25.94 -9.12 -21.02
C ASN A 300 24.79 -8.70 -21.95
N ALA A 301 25.08 -7.89 -22.96
CA ALA A 301 24.12 -7.65 -24.02
C ALA A 301 23.79 -8.98 -24.73
N PRO A 302 22.52 -9.31 -24.99
CA PRO A 302 22.19 -10.48 -25.79
C PRO A 302 22.87 -10.34 -27.15
N ASN A 303 23.61 -11.38 -27.57
CA ASN A 303 24.38 -11.40 -28.80
C ASN A 303 23.61 -10.74 -29.96
N ALA A 304 24.10 -9.61 -30.45
CA ALA A 304 23.76 -9.17 -31.80
C ALA A 304 24.02 -10.37 -32.73
N PRO A 305 23.11 -10.71 -33.66
CA PRO A 305 23.31 -11.84 -34.56
C PRO A 305 24.68 -11.67 -35.21
N LYS A 306 25.58 -12.64 -35.02
CA LYS A 306 26.84 -12.69 -35.75
C LYS A 306 26.46 -12.58 -37.23
N LYS A 307 26.81 -11.45 -37.86
CA LYS A 307 26.72 -11.33 -39.32
C LYS A 307 27.47 -12.52 -39.89
N LYS A 308 26.71 -13.45 -40.48
CA LYS A 308 27.26 -14.53 -41.31
C LYS A 308 27.82 -13.91 -42.57
#